data_AF-A0A8T7DP84-F1
#
_entry.id   AF-A0A8T7DP84-F1
#
_cell.length_a   1.000
_cell.length_b   1.000
_cell.length_c   1.000
_cell.angle_alpha   90.00
_cell.angle_beta   90.00
_cell.angle_gamma   90.00
#
_symmetry.space_group_name_H-M   'P 1'
#
loop_
_entity.id
_entity.type
_entity.pdbx_description
1 polymer ?
#
loop_
_entity_poly.entity_id
_entity_poly.type
_entity_poly.pdbx_seq_one_letter_code
_entity_poly.pdbx_strand_id
1 'polypeptide(L)' 'MNIESLQSEVQAHVDRGNYHAAVNIALSGLNACVRQQDQASADQCLNLIEAVVQQLVREFGSQDYIDR' A
#
# COMPACT_ATOMS: atom_id res chain seq x y z
N MET A 1 0.80 3.92 15.97
CA MET A 1 1.65 3.37 14.89
C MET A 1 2.48 4.51 14.32
N ASN A 2 3.72 4.29 13.87
CA ASN A 2 4.47 5.31 13.12
C ASN A 2 4.21 5.09 11.63
N ILE A 3 3.35 5.93 11.03
CA ILE A 3 2.98 5.81 9.62
C ILE A 3 4.13 6.10 8.67
N GLU A 4 5.03 7.02 9.01
CA GLU A 4 6.19 7.38 8.17
C GLU A 4 7.16 6.21 8.04
N SER A 5 7.36 5.48 9.13
CA SER A 5 8.15 4.24 9.13
C SER A 5 7.48 3.16 8.29
N LEU A 6 6.15 2.99 8.41
CA LEU A 6 5.39 2.03 7.61
C LEU A 6 5.48 2.36 6.12
N GLN A 7 5.29 3.63 5.76
CA GLN A 7 5.40 4.12 4.39
C GLN A 7 6.80 3.88 3.82
N SER A 8 7.85 4.16 4.61
CA SER A 8 9.23 3.93 4.18
C SER A 8 9.52 2.45 3.94
N GLU A 9 9.00 1.57 4.80
CA GLU A 9 9.13 0.12 4.64
C GLU A 9 8.39 -0.39 3.41
N VAL A 10 7.13 0.03 3.22
CA VAL A 10 6.32 -0.30 2.04
C VAL A 10 7.02 0.15 0.76
N GLN A 11 7.53 1.39 0.72
CA GLN A 11 8.24 1.92 -0.46
C GLN A 11 9.52 1.13 -0.75
N ALA A 12 10.30 0.75 0.27
CA ALA A 12 11.49 -0.06 0.09
C ALA A 12 11.20 -1.43 -0.54
N HIS A 13 10.01 -1.99 -0.32
CA HIS A 13 9.57 -3.21 -0.99
C HIS A 13 9.11 -2.96 -2.43
N VAL A 14 8.39 -1.87 -2.68
CA VAL A 14 8.00 -1.42 -4.03
C VAL A 14 9.23 -1.22 -4.91
N ASP A 15 10.25 -0.51 -4.41
CA ASP A 15 11.48 -0.21 -5.16
C ASP A 15 12.26 -1.48 -5.55
N ARG A 16 12.04 -2.58 -4.83
CA ARG A 16 12.63 -3.90 -5.10
C ARG A 16 11.74 -4.79 -5.98
N GLY A 17 10.61 -4.28 -6.46
CA GLY A 17 9.60 -5.05 -7.20
C GLY A 17 8.85 -6.07 -6.33
N ASN A 18 8.98 -6.03 -5.01
CA ASN A 18 8.32 -6.96 -4.09
C ASN A 18 6.95 -6.41 -3.65
N TYR A 19 6.05 -6.31 -4.60
CA TYR A 19 4.69 -5.78 -4.40
C TYR A 19 3.87 -6.60 -3.41
N HIS A 20 4.08 -7.93 -3.37
CA HIS A 20 3.41 -8.80 -2.40
C HIS A 20 3.73 -8.39 -0.95
N ALA A 21 5.02 -8.20 -0.64
CA ALA A 21 5.43 -7.78 0.70
C ALA A 21 4.91 -6.37 1.02
N ALA A 22 5.00 -5.44 0.07
CA ALA A 22 4.50 -4.07 0.22
C ALA A 22 3.01 -4.04 0.60
N VAL A 23 2.15 -4.75 -0.13
CA VAL A 23 0.71 -4.83 0.16
C VAL A 23 0.45 -5.48 1.51
N ASN A 24 1.13 -6.59 1.84
CA ASN A 24 0.91 -7.30 3.11
C ASN A 24 1.29 -6.46 4.32
N ILE A 25 2.38 -5.68 4.24
CA ILE A 25 2.80 -4.78 5.32
C ILE A 25 1.78 -3.65 5.50
N ALA A 26 1.34 -3.02 4.42
CA ALA A 26 0.31 -1.99 4.47
C ALA A 26 -1.03 -2.51 5.03
N LEU A 27 -1.46 -3.71 4.64
CA LEU A 27 -2.65 -4.38 5.20
C LEU A 27 -2.48 -4.71 6.69
N SER A 28 -1.28 -5.10 7.11
CA SER A 28 -1.00 -5.36 8.53
C SER A 28 -1.12 -4.08 9.36
N GLY A 29 -0.63 -2.95 8.83
CA GLY A 29 -0.84 -1.60 9.39
C GLY A 29 -2.32 -1.25 9.49
N LEU A 30 -3.08 -1.43 8.40
CA LEU A 30 -4.53 -1.19 8.36
C LEU A 30 -5.25 -1.97 9.46
N ASN A 31 -4.98 -3.27 9.56
CA ASN A 31 -5.59 -4.14 10.57
C ASN A 31 -5.27 -3.68 11.99
N ALA A 32 -4.06 -3.18 12.25
CA ALA A 32 -3.70 -2.64 13.55
C ALA A 32 -4.46 -1.35 13.87
N CYS A 33 -4.64 -0.45 12.89
CA CYS A 33 -5.39 0.79 13.04
C CYS A 33 -6.87 0.53 13.32
N VAL A 34 -7.49 -0.38 12.56
CA VAL A 34 -8.89 -0.78 12.76
C VAL A 34 -9.11 -1.36 14.15
N ARG A 35 -8.22 -2.23 14.64
CA ARG A 35 -8.29 -2.77 16.01
C ARG A 35 -8.19 -1.69 17.09
N GLN A 36 -7.50 -0.59 16.81
CA GLN A 36 -7.31 0.54 17.73
C GLN A 36 -8.37 1.63 17.56
N GLN A 37 -9.34 1.46 16.63
CA GLN A 37 -10.33 2.47 16.27
C GLN A 37 -9.70 3.80 15.81
N ASP A 38 -8.50 3.75 15.23
CA ASP A 38 -7.78 4.91 14.68
C ASP A 38 -8.07 5.03 13.17
N GLN A 39 -9.16 5.72 12.85
CA GLN A 39 -9.61 5.87 11.46
C GLN A 39 -8.63 6.70 10.63
N ALA A 40 -8.02 7.74 11.20
CA ALA A 40 -7.09 8.60 10.46
C ALA A 40 -5.86 7.82 9.98
N SER A 41 -5.30 6.97 10.84
CA SER A 41 -4.20 6.09 10.44
C SER A 41 -4.65 4.97 9.48
N ALA A 42 -5.89 4.49 9.61
CA ALA A 42 -6.46 3.51 8.68
C ALA A 42 -6.58 4.09 7.26
N ASP A 43 -7.04 5.33 7.12
CA ASP A 43 -7.14 6.03 5.83
C ASP A 43 -5.75 6.20 5.19
N GLN A 44 -4.72 6.48 5.99
CA GLN A 44 -3.35 6.52 5.50
C GLN A 44 -2.85 5.16 5.00
N CYS A 45 -3.19 4.06 5.69
CA CYS A 45 -2.86 2.71 5.20
C CYS A 45 -3.59 2.38 3.89
N LEU A 46 -4.85 2.79 3.74
CA LEU A 46 -5.60 2.61 2.50
C LEU A 46 -4.96 3.38 1.34
N ASN A 47 -4.54 4.63 1.56
CA ASN A 47 -3.81 5.41 0.57
C ASN A 47 -2.49 4.74 0.15
N LEU A 48 -1.76 4.12 1.10
CA LEU A 48 -0.55 3.36 0.77
C LEU A 48 -0.87 2.13 -0.10
N ILE A 49 -1.90 1.37 0.24
CA ILE A 49 -2.33 0.20 -0.55
C ILE A 49 -2.72 0.63 -1.96
N GLU A 50 -3.50 1.71 -2.08
CA GLU A 50 -3.90 2.26 -3.38
C GLU A 50 -2.67 2.65 -4.22
N ALA A 51 -1.69 3.35 -3.64
CA ALA A 51 -0.48 3.76 -4.34
C ALA A 51 0.32 2.55 -4.87
N VAL A 52 0.43 1.49 -4.07
CA VAL A 52 1.10 0.24 -4.48
C VAL A 52 0.35 -0.43 -5.64
N VAL A 53 -0.98 -0.51 -5.56
CA VAL A 53 -1.81 -1.07 -6.64
C VAL A 53 -1.71 -0.23 -7.91
N GLN A 54 -1.78 1.09 -7.81
CA GLN A 54 -1.60 1.96 -8.97
C GLN A 54 -0.22 1.77 -9.61
N GLN A 55 0.83 1.54 -8.83
CA GLN A 55 2.16 1.23 -9.37
C GLN A 55 2.17 -0.10 -10.12
N LEU A 56 1.53 -1.16 -9.58
CA LEU A 56 1.35 -2.44 -10.29
C LEU A 56 0.63 -2.26 -11.62
N VAL A 57 -0.45 -1.47 -11.65
CA VAL A 57 -1.21 -1.18 -12.86
C VAL A 57 -0.35 -0.45 -13.89
N ARG A 58 0.44 0.55 -13.47
CA ARG A 58 1.34 1.29 -14.37
C ARG A 58 2.44 0.41 -14.95
N GLU A 59 2.97 -0.53 -14.17
CA GLU A 59 4.11 -1.35 -14.61
C GLU A 59 3.69 -2.57 -15.43
N PHE A 60 2.56 -3.21 -15.09
CA PHE A 60 2.15 -4.48 -15.67
C PHE A 60 0.81 -4.45 -16.40
N GLY A 61 0.04 -3.37 -16.28
CA GLY A 61 -1.22 -3.21 -16.99
C GLY A 61 -0.98 -3.06 -18.50
N SER A 62 -1.76 -3.78 -19.31
CA SER A 62 -1.84 -3.49 -20.74
C SER A 62 -2.61 -2.19 -20.98
N GLN A 63 -2.43 -1.60 -22.16
CA GLN A 63 -3.22 -0.43 -22.57
C GLN A 63 -4.74 -0.71 -22.47
N ASP A 64 -5.18 -1.85 -23.00
CA ASP A 64 -6.58 -2.32 -22.91
C ASP A 64 -7.08 -2.47 -21.47
N TYR A 65 -6.20 -2.75 -20.50
CA TYR A 65 -6.57 -2.84 -19.09
C TYR A 65 -6.70 -1.46 -18.44
N ILE A 66 -5.81 -0.53 -18.80
CA ILE A 66 -5.76 0.83 -18.25
C ILE A 66 -6.92 1.68 -18.77
N ASP A 67 -7.34 1.49 -20.00
CA ASP A 67 -8.41 2.28 -20.65
C ASP A 67 -9.85 1.86 -20.25
N ARG A 68 -10.00 0.94 -19.29
CA ARG A 68 -11.32 0.40 -18.85
C ARG A 68 -12.04 1.29 -17.85
#